data_AF-A0A962PXU3-F1
#
_entry.id   AF-A0A962PXU3-F1
#
_cell.length_a   1.000
_cell.length_b   1.000
_cell.length_c   1.000
_cell.angle_alpha   90.00
_cell.angle_beta   90.00
_cell.angle_gamma   90.00
#
_symmetry.space_group_name_H-M   'P 1'
#
loop_
_entity.id
_entity.type
_entity.pdbx_description
1 polymer ?
#
loop_
_entity_poly.entity_id
_entity_poly.type
_entity_poly.pdbx_seq_one_letter_code
_entity_poly.pdbx_strand_id
1 'polypeptide(L)'
;QLATPFELAESGEHLLAMWRRLREKDPAAPLALTQRELLSAFACGDAYQASYAAVARQDFATQLGAITCPVLVYAGDRDPLHGSVAPTLARLQRGSTVALPGGERTYVCERQAELIGTVLGEFFESNSSSSKQRSN
;
A
#
# COMPACT_ATOMS: atom_id res chain seq x y z
N GLN A 1 -5.89 -14.04 3.02
CA GLN A 1 -4.89 -15.01 3.50
C GLN A 1 -3.63 -14.24 3.89
N LEU A 2 -3.04 -14.51 5.05
CA LEU A 2 -1.78 -13.86 5.46
C LEU A 2 -0.63 -14.36 4.58
N ALA A 3 0.43 -13.58 4.43
CA ALA A 3 1.59 -14.02 3.67
C ALA A 3 2.30 -15.15 4.44
N THR A 4 2.22 -16.38 3.91
CA THR A 4 2.90 -17.54 4.49
C THR A 4 4.34 -17.61 3.96
N PRO A 5 5.38 -17.68 4.81
CA PRO A 5 6.76 -17.82 4.33
C PRO A 5 6.94 -19.14 3.58
N PHE A 6 7.97 -19.22 2.73
CA PHE A 6 8.40 -20.49 2.15
C PHE A 6 9.54 -21.04 3.02
N GLU A 7 9.45 -22.33 3.39
CA GLU A 7 10.50 -22.99 4.15
C GLU A 7 11.81 -23.04 3.35
N LEU A 8 12.94 -22.90 4.03
CA LEU A 8 14.24 -23.03 3.38
C LEU A 8 14.42 -24.48 2.90
N ALA A 9 14.83 -24.61 1.64
CA ALA A 9 15.08 -25.89 0.99
C ALA A 9 16.48 -25.87 0.38
N GLU A 10 17.24 -26.96 0.53
CA GLU A 10 18.60 -27.10 -0.04
C GLU A 10 18.61 -26.93 -1.57
N SER A 11 17.51 -27.29 -2.23
CA SER A 11 17.32 -27.10 -3.67
C SER A 11 17.24 -25.62 -4.10
N GLY A 12 17.03 -24.70 -3.16
CA GLY A 12 16.79 -23.29 -3.43
C GLY A 12 15.39 -22.97 -3.96
N GLU A 13 14.48 -23.93 -4.03
CA GLU A 13 13.15 -23.74 -4.66
C GLU A 13 12.29 -22.66 -3.99
N HIS A 14 12.49 -22.43 -2.70
CA HIS A 14 11.85 -21.38 -1.92
C HIS A 14 12.10 -19.97 -2.49
N LEU A 15 13.28 -19.75 -3.09
CA LEU A 15 13.62 -18.50 -3.79
C LEU A 15 12.73 -18.31 -5.02
N LEU A 16 12.59 -19.34 -5.84
CA LEU A 16 11.75 -19.32 -7.04
C LEU A 16 10.26 -19.22 -6.67
N ALA A 17 9.83 -19.87 -5.60
CA ALA A 17 8.46 -19.79 -5.12
C ALA A 17 8.11 -18.37 -4.64
N MET A 18 9.00 -17.73 -3.88
CA MET A 18 8.83 -16.32 -3.49
C MET A 18 8.86 -15.38 -4.69
N TRP A 19 9.80 -15.58 -5.62
CA TRP A 19 9.86 -14.82 -6.86
C TRP A 19 8.54 -14.87 -7.64
N ARG A 20 7.98 -16.07 -7.84
CA ARG A 20 6.70 -16.25 -8.54
C ARG A 20 5.58 -15.50 -7.84
N ARG A 21 5.45 -15.64 -6.52
CA ARG A 21 4.44 -14.93 -5.73
C ARG A 21 4.55 -13.40 -5.91
N LEU A 22 5.75 -12.85 -5.91
CA LEU A 22 5.96 -11.42 -6.10
C LEU A 22 5.67 -10.96 -7.54
N ARG A 23 6.00 -11.79 -8.54
CA ARG A 23 5.67 -11.52 -9.95
C ARG A 23 4.16 -11.57 -10.22
N GLU A 24 3.41 -12.39 -9.49
CA GLU A 24 1.95 -12.46 -9.62
C GLU A 24 1.24 -11.17 -9.15
N LYS A 25 1.85 -10.40 -8.25
CA LYS A 25 1.30 -9.11 -7.80
C LYS A 25 1.16 -8.11 -8.94
N ASP A 26 2.19 -8.02 -9.79
CA ASP A 26 2.20 -7.24 -11.02
C ASP A 26 3.20 -7.82 -12.04
N PRO A 27 2.70 -8.63 -13.00
CA PRO A 27 3.54 -9.22 -14.05
C PRO A 27 4.18 -8.21 -15.00
N ALA A 28 3.70 -6.96 -15.02
CA ALA A 28 4.25 -5.90 -15.86
C ALA A 28 5.28 -5.02 -15.12
N ALA A 29 5.47 -5.21 -13.81
CA ALA A 29 6.44 -4.43 -13.05
C ALA A 29 7.88 -4.65 -13.57
N PRO A 30 8.72 -3.60 -13.63
CA PRO A 30 10.15 -3.74 -13.90
C PRO A 30 10.79 -4.78 -12.97
N LEU A 31 11.66 -5.63 -13.52
CA LEU A 31 12.28 -6.72 -12.75
C LEU A 31 13.04 -6.23 -11.51
N ALA A 32 13.64 -5.04 -11.60
CA ALA A 32 14.34 -4.42 -10.48
C ALA A 32 13.43 -4.19 -9.26
N LEU A 33 12.16 -3.86 -9.45
CA LEU A 33 11.21 -3.67 -8.34
C LEU A 33 10.89 -5.00 -7.65
N THR A 34 10.63 -6.05 -8.44
CA THR A 34 10.40 -7.40 -7.88
C THR A 34 11.64 -7.93 -7.19
N GLN A 35 12.83 -7.77 -7.78
CA GLN A 35 14.08 -8.19 -7.17
C GLN A 35 14.32 -7.48 -5.84
N ARG A 36 14.08 -6.17 -5.78
CA ARG A 36 14.17 -5.40 -4.54
C ARG A 36 13.23 -5.95 -3.47
N GLU A 37 11.97 -6.21 -3.81
CA GLU A 37 11.00 -6.77 -2.84
C GLU A 37 11.37 -8.19 -2.41
N LEU A 38 11.89 -9.03 -3.31
CA LEU A 38 12.38 -10.37 -3.00
C LEU A 38 13.47 -10.30 -1.92
N LEU A 39 14.47 -9.44 -2.13
CA LEU A 39 15.56 -9.24 -1.18
C LEU A 39 15.06 -8.70 0.16
N SER A 40 14.11 -7.75 0.16
CA SER A 40 13.49 -7.24 1.39
C SER A 40 12.73 -8.34 2.14
N ALA A 41 11.97 -9.18 1.44
CA ALA A 41 11.22 -10.27 2.04
C ALA A 41 12.14 -11.28 2.75
N PHE A 42 13.27 -11.63 2.13
CA PHE A 42 14.26 -12.51 2.76
C PHE A 42 15.04 -11.84 3.88
N ALA A 43 15.38 -10.55 3.75
CA ALA A 43 16.03 -9.79 4.81
C ALA A 43 15.17 -9.71 6.08
N CYS A 44 13.83 -9.77 5.97
CA CYS A 44 12.94 -9.83 7.11
C CYS A 44 13.03 -11.16 7.90
N GLY A 45 13.45 -12.27 7.28
CA GLY A 45 13.48 -13.59 7.92
C GLY A 45 12.14 -13.94 8.60
N ASP A 46 12.21 -14.36 9.85
CA ASP A 46 11.04 -14.72 10.69
C ASP A 46 10.05 -13.56 10.87
N ALA A 47 10.52 -12.31 10.77
CA ALA A 47 9.67 -11.14 10.90
C ALA A 47 8.73 -10.96 9.69
N TYR A 48 8.99 -11.63 8.56
CA TYR A 48 8.14 -11.51 7.37
C TYR A 48 6.69 -11.87 7.68
N GLN A 49 6.43 -13.10 8.16
CA GLN A 49 5.07 -13.53 8.51
C GLN A 49 4.52 -12.75 9.71
N ALA A 50 5.37 -12.50 10.71
CA ALA A 50 4.97 -11.82 11.93
C ALA A 50 4.43 -10.41 11.63
N SER A 51 5.01 -9.71 10.65
CA SER A 51 4.55 -8.38 10.22
C SER A 51 3.13 -8.41 9.66
N TYR A 52 2.82 -9.38 8.77
CA TYR A 52 1.46 -9.55 8.24
C TYR A 52 0.46 -9.92 9.33
N ALA A 53 0.85 -10.80 10.26
CA ALA A 53 0.00 -11.18 11.39
C ALA A 53 -0.27 -10.00 12.32
N ALA A 54 0.73 -9.15 12.58
CA ALA A 54 0.57 -7.95 13.39
C ALA A 54 -0.40 -6.96 12.74
N VAL A 55 -0.22 -6.66 11.44
CA VAL A 55 -1.13 -5.78 10.68
C VAL A 55 -2.56 -6.32 10.69
N ALA A 56 -2.77 -7.62 10.50
CA ALA A 56 -4.10 -8.20 10.45
C ALA A 56 -4.83 -8.24 11.81
N ARG A 57 -4.09 -8.22 12.93
CA ARG A 57 -4.66 -8.16 14.28
C ARG A 57 -4.90 -6.74 14.77
N GLN A 58 -4.34 -5.75 14.09
CA GLN A 58 -4.45 -4.35 14.48
C GLN A 58 -5.91 -3.87 14.36
N ASP A 59 -6.40 -3.20 15.41
CA ASP A 59 -7.72 -2.55 15.38
C ASP A 59 -7.69 -1.22 14.60
N PHE A 60 -7.56 -1.34 13.27
CA PHE A 60 -7.64 -0.17 12.38
C PHE A 60 -9.02 0.48 12.41
N ALA A 61 -10.07 -0.27 12.71
CA ALA A 61 -11.43 0.25 12.75
C ALA A 61 -11.57 1.41 13.76
N THR A 62 -11.13 1.19 14.99
CA THR A 62 -11.13 2.23 16.03
C THR A 62 -10.11 3.32 15.74
N GLN A 63 -8.92 2.94 15.28
CA GLN A 63 -7.83 3.89 15.03
C GLN A 63 -8.15 4.88 13.91
N LEU A 64 -8.76 4.43 12.81
CA LEU A 64 -9.19 5.31 11.72
C LEU A 64 -10.24 6.32 12.19
N GLY A 65 -11.17 5.90 13.06
CA GLY A 65 -12.21 6.78 13.62
C GLY A 65 -11.65 7.89 14.54
N ALA A 66 -10.46 7.68 15.11
CA ALA A 66 -9.77 8.64 15.95
C ALA A 66 -8.99 9.71 15.15
N ILE A 67 -8.83 9.54 13.83
CA ILE A 67 -8.09 10.50 12.99
C ILE A 67 -8.95 11.72 12.68
N THR A 68 -8.47 12.90 13.07
CA THR A 68 -9.19 14.18 12.91
C THR A 68 -8.60 15.12 11.86
N CYS A 69 -7.40 14.81 11.34
CA CYS A 69 -6.80 15.55 10.23
C CYS A 69 -7.36 15.06 8.88
N PRO A 70 -7.21 15.86 7.80
CA PRO A 70 -7.49 15.38 6.45
C PRO A 70 -6.67 14.14 6.11
N VAL A 71 -7.29 13.16 5.46
CA VAL A 71 -6.63 11.92 5.01
C VAL A 71 -6.97 11.66 3.56
N LEU A 72 -5.95 11.48 2.72
CA LEU A 72 -6.12 10.96 1.37
C LEU A 72 -5.91 9.44 1.38
N VAL A 73 -6.88 8.69 0.86
CA VAL A 73 -6.80 7.23 0.69
C VAL A 73 -6.92 6.90 -0.79
N TYR A 74 -5.97 6.14 -1.34
CA TYR A 74 -6.01 5.69 -2.73
C TYR A 74 -5.35 4.33 -2.88
N ALA A 75 -5.69 3.65 -3.98
CA ALA A 75 -5.04 2.44 -4.45
C ALA A 75 -5.20 2.36 -5.97
N GLY A 76 -4.31 1.65 -6.66
CA GLY A 76 -4.53 1.30 -8.07
C GLY A 76 -5.86 0.54 -8.23
N ASP A 77 -6.55 0.74 -9.35
CA ASP A 77 -7.84 0.13 -9.65
C ASP A 77 -7.78 -1.41 -9.77
N ARG A 78 -6.60 -1.97 -10.04
CA ARG A 78 -6.34 -3.42 -10.08
C ARG A 78 -5.50 -3.89 -8.89
N ASP A 79 -5.30 -3.04 -7.90
CA ASP A 79 -4.64 -3.44 -6.66
C ASP A 79 -5.54 -4.41 -5.88
N PRO A 80 -5.02 -5.54 -5.36
CA PRO A 80 -5.80 -6.45 -4.52
C PRO A 80 -6.47 -5.78 -3.30
N LEU A 81 -5.93 -4.66 -2.83
CA LEU A 81 -6.46 -3.87 -1.72
C LEU A 81 -7.40 -2.73 -2.16
N HIS A 82 -7.66 -2.55 -3.46
CA HIS A 82 -8.54 -1.50 -3.96
C HIS A 82 -9.92 -1.49 -3.28
N GLY A 83 -10.49 -2.68 -3.07
CA GLY A 83 -11.77 -2.86 -2.37
C GLY A 83 -11.78 -2.37 -0.91
N SER A 84 -10.61 -2.11 -0.32
CA SER A 84 -10.47 -1.57 1.05
C SER A 84 -10.55 -0.05 1.11
N VAL A 85 -10.46 0.67 -0.02
CA VAL A 85 -10.49 2.14 -0.05
C VAL A 85 -11.81 2.68 0.49
N ALA A 86 -12.95 2.24 -0.08
CA ALA A 86 -14.26 2.72 0.35
C ALA A 86 -14.59 2.39 1.83
N PRO A 87 -14.36 1.17 2.34
CA PRO A 87 -14.50 0.88 3.77
C PRO A 87 -13.62 1.74 4.68
N THR A 88 -12.38 2.06 4.25
CA THR A 88 -11.47 2.92 5.01
C THR A 88 -12.01 4.35 5.08
N LEU A 89 -12.46 4.91 3.94
CA LEU A 89 -13.06 6.24 3.88
C LEU A 89 -14.28 6.37 4.77
N ALA A 90 -15.15 5.35 4.81
CA ALA A 90 -16.35 5.35 5.63
C ALA A 90 -16.06 5.43 7.15
N ARG A 91 -14.82 5.17 7.58
CA ARG A 91 -14.40 5.29 8.98
C ARG A 91 -13.67 6.59 9.30
N LEU A 92 -13.22 7.31 8.28
CA LEU A 92 -12.47 8.56 8.44
C LEU A 92 -13.43 9.74 8.57
N GLN A 93 -13.17 10.64 9.50
CA GLN A 93 -13.97 11.86 9.68
C GLN A 93 -13.78 12.84 8.51
N ARG A 94 -12.57 12.86 7.92
CA ARG A 94 -12.14 13.78 6.87
C ARG A 94 -11.35 13.05 5.78
N GLY A 95 -11.88 11.90 5.35
CA GLY A 95 -11.30 11.10 4.28
C GLY A 95 -11.66 11.65 2.89
N SER A 96 -10.69 11.69 2.00
CA SER A 96 -10.89 11.89 0.56
C SER A 96 -10.17 10.81 -0.24
N THR A 97 -10.53 10.65 -1.50
CA THR A 97 -9.92 9.68 -2.40
C THR A 97 -9.77 10.24 -3.79
N VAL A 98 -8.90 9.62 -4.58
CA VAL A 98 -8.69 9.92 -5.98
C VAL A 98 -8.64 8.62 -6.76
N ALA A 99 -9.23 8.62 -7.95
CA ALA A 99 -9.08 7.51 -8.88
C ALA A 99 -7.73 7.66 -9.61
N LEU A 100 -6.92 6.60 -9.59
CA LEU A 100 -5.67 6.59 -10.34
C LEU A 100 -5.90 5.97 -11.72
N PRO A 101 -5.49 6.63 -12.82
CA PRO A 101 -5.55 6.06 -14.16
C PRO A 101 -4.53 4.93 -14.32
N GLY A 102 -4.73 4.07 -15.33
CA GLY A 102 -3.67 3.20 -15.85
C GLY A 102 -3.75 1.71 -15.53
N GLY A 103 -4.75 1.22 -14.79
CA GLY A 103 -4.82 -0.22 -14.48
C GLY A 103 -3.80 -0.66 -13.43
N GLU A 104 -3.41 0.26 -12.54
CA GLU A 104 -2.28 0.11 -11.62
C GLU A 104 -2.55 -0.92 -10.52
N ARG A 105 -1.46 -1.54 -10.06
CA ARG A 105 -1.47 -2.62 -9.05
C ARG A 105 -0.58 -2.20 -7.87
N THR A 106 0.07 -3.16 -7.22
CA THR A 106 0.85 -2.98 -5.98
C THR A 106 1.94 -1.91 -6.02
N TYR A 107 2.53 -1.63 -7.18
CA TYR A 107 3.68 -0.72 -7.29
C TYR A 107 3.33 0.67 -7.84
N VAL A 108 2.10 1.15 -7.61
CA VAL A 108 1.64 2.42 -8.19
C VAL A 108 2.52 3.61 -7.79
N CYS A 109 3.04 3.63 -6.56
CA CYS A 109 3.91 4.70 -6.08
C CYS A 109 5.26 4.73 -6.80
N GLU A 110 5.79 3.58 -7.22
CA GLU A 110 7.04 3.48 -7.98
C GLU A 110 6.82 3.72 -9.48
N ARG A 111 5.69 3.27 -10.03
CA ARG A 111 5.42 3.32 -11.46
C ARG A 111 4.87 4.67 -11.93
N GLN A 112 4.16 5.37 -11.05
CA GLN A 112 3.46 6.61 -11.35
C GLN A 112 3.92 7.74 -10.42
N ALA A 113 5.22 7.78 -10.09
CA ALA A 113 5.76 8.70 -9.08
C ALA A 113 5.43 10.17 -9.37
N GLU A 114 5.48 10.61 -10.63
CA GLU A 114 5.12 11.99 -11.02
C GLU A 114 3.65 12.29 -10.75
N LEU A 115 2.75 11.42 -11.21
CA LEU A 115 1.30 11.53 -10.97
C LEU A 115 0.99 11.56 -9.46
N ILE A 116 1.59 10.65 -8.68
CA ILE A 116 1.39 10.60 -7.23
C ILE A 116 1.93 11.88 -6.58
N GLY A 117 3.04 12.42 -7.07
CA GLY A 117 3.56 13.73 -6.64
C GLY A 117 2.55 14.85 -6.84
N THR A 118 1.92 14.94 -8.02
CA THR A 118 0.85 15.91 -8.31
C THR A 118 -0.33 15.74 -7.36
N VAL A 119 -0.84 14.51 -7.21
CA VAL A 119 -1.97 14.18 -6.33
C VAL A 119 -1.71 14.61 -4.89
N LEU A 120 -0.50 14.34 -4.37
CA LEU A 120 -0.12 14.74 -3.02
C LEU A 120 -0.02 16.27 -2.90
N GLY A 121 0.56 16.94 -3.90
CA GLY A 121 0.64 18.41 -3.94
C GLY A 121 -0.74 19.06 -3.84
N GLU A 122 -1.67 18.65 -4.70
CA GLU A 122 -3.06 19.15 -4.71
C GLU A 122 -3.77 18.92 -3.37
N PHE A 123 -3.56 17.74 -2.76
CA PHE A 123 -4.11 17.42 -1.45
C PHE A 123 -3.58 18.37 -0.36
N PHE A 124 -2.27 18.62 -0.33
CA PHE A 124 -1.68 19.49 0.68
C PHE A 124 -2.05 20.97 0.49
N GLU A 125 -2.14 21.45 -0.76
CA GLU A 125 -2.54 22.83 -1.07
C GLU A 125 -4.00 23.11 -0.66
N SER A 126 -4.91 22.20 -0.98
CA SER A 126 -6.34 22.29 -0.64
C SER A 126 -6.59 22.34 0.86
N ASN A 127 -5.78 21.62 1.64
CA ASN A 127 -5.91 21.55 3.10
C ASN A 127 -5.14 22.65 3.85
N SER A 128 -4.11 23.24 3.23
CA SER A 128 -3.39 24.39 3.78
C SER A 128 -4.26 25.65 3.77
N SER A 129 -5.01 25.85 2.68
CA SER A 129 -5.92 26.99 2.48
C SER A 129 -7.11 26.98 3.44
N SER A 130 -7.59 25.79 3.79
CA SER A 130 -8.72 25.58 4.72
C SER A 130 -8.38 25.89 6.19
N SER A 131 -7.09 25.92 6.57
CA SER A 131 -6.66 26.26 7.94
C SER A 131 -6.58 27.78 8.18
N LYS A 132 -6.26 28.57 7.14
CA LYS A 132 -6.10 30.02 7.25
C LYS A 132 -7.42 30.79 7.38
N GLN A 133 -8.53 30.22 6.91
CA GLN A 133 -9.87 30.85 7.01
C GLN A 133 -10.57 30.64 8.36
N ARG A 134 -10.07 29.79 9.26
CA ARG A 134 -10.68 29.50 10.58
C ARG A 134 -10.13 30.34 11.73
N SER A 135 -9.22 31.28 11.46
CA SER A 135 -8.55 32.11 12.48
C SER A 135 -8.93 33.59 12.43
N ASN A 136 -10.09 33.94 11.85
CA ASN A 136 -10.66 35.29 11.91
C ASN A 136 -11.98 35.30 12.68
#